data_AF-A0AAW8R272-F1
#
_entry.id   AF-A0AAW8R272-F1
#
_cell.length_a   1.000
_cell.length_b   1.000
_cell.length_c   1.000
_cell.angle_alpha   90.00
_cell.angle_beta   90.00
_cell.angle_gamma   90.00
#
_symmetry.space_group_name_H-M   'P 1'
#
loop_
_entity.id
_entity.type
_entity.pdbx_description
1 polymer ?
#
loop_
_entity_poly.entity_id
_entity_poly.type
_entity_poly.pdbx_seq_one_letter_code
_entity_poly.pdbx_strand_id
1 'polypeptide(L)'
;MSDEKFVDPRLQAKEAVFEQLHLSTYDTMTYAHAIIQEVNQSGRDISSSNEHYQQLRRDYEVTRAMAPIADSPLQSFCQRTDDAIQTNKHANASIAQLTAAATNTLNHWRILCEIPEDLREVNAVTKQLKQNYQNHLNAWKHILSEL
;
A
#
# COMPACT_ATOMS: atom_id res chain seq x y z
N MET A 1 -18.59 21.91 -27.25
CA MET A 1 -18.97 21.87 -25.83
C MET A 1 -17.75 21.35 -25.10
N SER A 2 -17.10 22.20 -24.28
CA SER A 2 -15.89 21.81 -23.56
C SER A 2 -16.26 20.76 -22.51
N ASP A 3 -15.71 19.55 -22.66
CA ASP A 3 -15.63 18.53 -21.62
C ASP A 3 -14.67 18.98 -20.51
N GLU A 4 -14.82 20.21 -20.02
CA GLU A 4 -14.16 20.66 -18.80
C GLU A 4 -14.86 19.94 -17.65
N LYS A 5 -14.36 18.74 -17.37
CA LYS A 5 -14.64 18.00 -16.14
C LYS A 5 -14.33 18.96 -15.01
N PHE A 6 -15.35 19.58 -14.40
CA PHE A 6 -15.15 20.43 -13.25
C PHE A 6 -14.55 19.57 -12.14
N VAL A 7 -13.25 19.77 -11.87
CA VAL A 7 -12.53 19.14 -10.78
C VAL A 7 -12.57 20.11 -9.61
N ASP A 8 -12.99 19.64 -8.44
CA ASP A 8 -13.00 20.48 -7.23
C ASP A 8 -11.60 21.05 -6.97
N PRO A 9 -11.43 22.38 -6.84
CA PRO A 9 -10.12 23.01 -6.69
C PRO A 9 -9.31 22.48 -5.51
N ARG A 10 -9.98 21.97 -4.46
CA ARG A 10 -9.32 21.37 -3.30
C ARG A 10 -8.65 20.04 -3.65
N LEU A 11 -9.24 19.27 -4.57
CA LEU A 11 -8.64 18.05 -5.10
C LEU A 11 -7.51 18.37 -6.06
N GLN A 12 -7.68 19.39 -6.91
CA GLN A 12 -6.64 19.84 -7.83
C GLN A 12 -5.39 20.32 -7.07
N ALA A 13 -5.56 21.03 -5.96
CA ALA A 13 -4.44 21.45 -5.10
C ALA A 13 -3.66 20.27 -4.48
N LYS A 14 -4.21 19.05 -4.50
CA LYS A 14 -3.61 17.82 -3.97
C LYS A 14 -3.12 16.87 -5.06
N GLU A 15 -3.25 17.25 -6.33
CA GLU A 15 -2.92 16.41 -7.49
C GLU A 15 -1.52 15.82 -7.43
N ALA A 16 -0.50 16.63 -7.12
CA ALA A 16 0.88 16.17 -7.01
C ALA A 16 1.06 15.09 -5.92
N VAL A 17 0.35 15.20 -4.80
CA VAL A 17 0.39 14.19 -3.73
C VAL A 17 -0.30 12.91 -4.18
N PHE A 18 -1.44 13.02 -4.87
CA PHE A 18 -2.15 11.87 -5.41
C PHE A 18 -1.34 11.14 -6.48
N GLU A 19 -0.69 11.88 -7.38
CA GLU A 19 0.20 11.33 -8.40
C GLU A 19 1.37 10.60 -7.75
N GLN A 20 2.03 11.22 -6.76
CA GLN A 20 3.12 10.58 -6.02
C GLN A 20 2.69 9.27 -5.35
N LEU A 21 1.52 9.25 -4.69
CA LEU A 21 0.99 8.05 -4.03
C LEU A 21 0.57 6.97 -5.04
N HIS A 22 0.08 7.38 -6.22
CA HIS A 22 -0.25 6.47 -7.30
C HIS A 22 1.01 5.80 -7.87
N LEU A 23 2.06 6.59 -8.13
CA LEU A 23 3.37 6.06 -8.58
C LEU A 23 3.96 5.10 -7.56
N SER A 24 3.96 5.47 -6.26
CA SER A 24 4.43 4.58 -5.19
C SER A 24 3.67 3.25 -5.13
N THR A 25 2.36 3.28 -5.40
CA THR A 25 1.53 2.06 -5.49
C THR A 25 1.93 1.19 -6.69
N TYR A 26 2.22 1.80 -7.83
CA TYR A 26 2.70 1.10 -9.03
C TYR A 26 4.09 0.47 -8.83
N ASP A 27 5.02 1.21 -8.24
CA ASP A 27 6.37 0.72 -7.94
C ASP A 27 6.31 -0.46 -6.97
N THR A 28 5.49 -0.36 -5.92
CA THR A 28 5.24 -1.45 -4.96
C THR A 28 4.78 -2.73 -5.66
N MET A 29 3.83 -2.63 -6.60
CA MET A 29 3.35 -3.79 -7.37
C MET A 29 4.45 -4.36 -8.28
N THR A 30 5.27 -3.49 -8.88
CA THR A 30 6.40 -3.90 -9.73
C THR A 30 7.40 -4.75 -8.95
N TYR A 31 7.80 -4.29 -7.76
CA TYR A 31 8.73 -5.04 -6.91
C TYR A 31 8.13 -6.36 -6.41
N ALA A 32 6.86 -6.34 -5.99
CA ALA A 32 6.18 -7.56 -5.57
C ALA A 32 6.08 -8.60 -6.72
N HIS A 33 5.80 -8.13 -7.94
CA HIS A 33 5.74 -9.01 -9.12
C HIS A 33 7.10 -9.61 -9.45
N ALA A 34 8.17 -8.81 -9.41
CA ALA A 34 9.52 -9.30 -9.66
C ALA A 34 9.94 -10.41 -8.68
N ILE A 35 9.60 -10.26 -7.40
CA ILE A 35 9.84 -11.30 -6.37
C ILE A 35 9.06 -12.58 -6.67
N ILE A 36 7.76 -12.46 -6.96
CA ILE A 36 6.93 -13.62 -7.30
C ILE A 36 7.47 -14.34 -8.54
N GLN A 37 7.90 -13.58 -9.55
CA GLN A 37 8.52 -14.12 -10.75
C GLN A 37 9.81 -14.89 -10.42
N GLU A 38 10.68 -14.35 -9.58
CA GLU A 38 11.91 -15.01 -9.14
C GLU A 38 11.63 -16.32 -8.37
N VAL A 39 10.67 -16.31 -7.44
CA VAL A 39 10.23 -17.51 -6.72
C VAL A 39 9.70 -18.56 -7.69
N ASN A 40 8.84 -18.16 -8.64
CA ASN A 40 8.27 -19.07 -9.62
C ASN A 40 9.33 -19.68 -10.55
N GLN A 41 10.34 -18.91 -10.92
CA GLN A 41 11.42 -19.37 -11.80
C GLN A 41 12.42 -20.27 -11.07
N SER A 42 12.76 -19.95 -9.83
CA SER A 42 13.78 -20.67 -9.05
C SER A 42 13.21 -21.85 -8.26
N GLY A 43 11.91 -21.83 -7.95
CA GLY A 43 11.26 -22.77 -7.02
C GLY A 43 11.75 -22.63 -5.58
N ARG A 44 12.39 -21.51 -5.23
CA ARG A 44 13.01 -21.24 -3.93
C ARG A 44 12.58 -19.88 -3.41
N ASP A 45 12.74 -19.69 -2.10
CA ASP A 45 12.60 -18.36 -1.50
C ASP A 45 13.71 -17.42 -1.97
N ILE A 46 13.48 -16.12 -1.86
CA ILE A 46 14.41 -15.07 -2.26
C ILE A 46 15.46 -14.77 -1.18
N SER A 47 16.62 -14.27 -1.61
CA SER A 47 17.67 -13.81 -0.70
C SER A 47 17.21 -12.58 0.09
N SER A 48 17.69 -12.44 1.34
CA SER A 48 17.52 -11.21 2.11
C SER A 48 18.23 -10.01 1.47
N SER A 49 19.22 -10.25 0.60
CA SER A 49 19.91 -9.22 -0.17
C SER A 49 19.22 -8.85 -1.49
N ASN A 50 18.06 -9.44 -1.79
CA ASN A 50 17.32 -9.13 -3.01
C ASN A 50 16.89 -7.65 -3.00
N GLU A 51 17.19 -6.93 -4.08
CA GLU A 51 16.97 -5.48 -4.18
C GLU A 51 15.48 -5.11 -4.07
N HIS A 52 14.60 -5.89 -4.72
CA HIS A 52 13.15 -5.67 -4.66
C HIS A 52 12.61 -5.89 -3.25
N TYR A 53 13.14 -6.88 -2.53
CA TYR A 53 12.75 -7.13 -1.14
C TYR A 53 13.16 -6.00 -0.21
N GLN A 54 14.41 -5.53 -0.33
CA GLN A 54 14.91 -4.40 0.44
C GLN A 54 14.11 -3.13 0.16
N GLN A 55 13.76 -2.90 -1.10
CA GLN A 55 12.97 -1.75 -1.50
C GLN A 55 11.54 -1.80 -0.92
N LEU A 56 10.85 -2.95 -1.01
CA LEU A 56 9.51 -3.11 -0.42
C LEU A 56 9.48 -2.88 1.09
N ARG A 57 10.50 -3.37 1.80
CA ARG A 57 10.64 -3.12 3.24
C ARG A 57 10.82 -1.64 3.55
N ARG A 58 11.70 -0.98 2.80
CA ARG A 58 11.92 0.46 2.94
C ARG A 58 10.65 1.27 2.63
N ASP A 59 9.96 0.93 1.55
CA ASP A 59 8.73 1.61 1.13
C ASP A 59 7.65 1.46 2.20
N TYR A 60 7.53 0.28 2.81
CA TYR A 60 6.65 0.06 3.95
C TYR A 60 7.01 0.94 5.15
N GLU A 61 8.28 0.93 5.57
CA GLU A 61 8.76 1.71 6.71
C GLU A 61 8.49 3.21 6.54
N VAL A 62 8.83 3.76 5.37
CA VAL A 62 8.59 5.17 5.03
C VAL A 62 7.09 5.47 4.98
N THR A 63 6.32 4.64 4.27
CA THR A 63 4.87 4.88 4.08
C THR A 63 4.13 4.82 5.42
N ARG A 64 4.46 3.86 6.27
CA ARG A 64 3.92 3.75 7.62
C ARG A 64 4.22 5.00 8.44
N ALA A 65 5.46 5.49 8.43
CA ALA A 65 5.86 6.67 9.19
C ALA A 65 5.11 7.93 8.76
N MET A 66 4.73 8.03 7.49
CA MET A 66 3.98 9.16 6.94
C MET A 66 2.45 9.01 7.07
N ALA A 67 1.94 7.80 7.32
CA ALA A 67 0.51 7.55 7.31
C ALA A 67 -0.15 8.00 8.63
N PRO A 68 -1.28 8.73 8.58
CA PRO A 68 -2.01 9.13 9.78
C PRO A 68 -2.79 7.93 10.34
N ILE A 69 -2.12 7.08 11.12
CA ILE A 69 -2.66 5.81 11.62
C ILE A 69 -2.81 5.73 13.14
N ALA A 70 -2.45 6.76 13.90
CA ALA A 70 -2.42 6.71 15.37
C ALA A 70 -3.76 6.29 16.00
N ASP A 71 -4.87 6.74 15.42
CA ASP A 71 -6.23 6.43 15.89
C ASP A 71 -7.00 5.54 14.90
N SER A 72 -6.29 4.85 13.99
CA SER A 72 -6.92 3.99 12.98
C SER A 72 -6.75 2.51 13.29
N PRO A 73 -7.67 1.64 12.84
CA PRO A 73 -7.50 0.19 12.92
C PRO A 73 -6.22 -0.33 12.23
N LEU A 74 -5.58 0.50 11.39
CA LEU A 74 -4.34 0.13 10.70
C LEU A 74 -3.13 0.11 11.65
N GLN A 75 -3.19 0.76 12.81
CA GLN A 75 -2.10 0.77 13.76
C GLN A 75 -1.74 -0.65 14.23
N SER A 76 -2.74 -1.46 14.57
CA SER A 76 -2.53 -2.83 15.04
C SER A 76 -2.03 -3.75 13.92
N PHE A 77 -2.47 -3.53 12.68
CA PHE A 77 -1.94 -4.26 11.52
C PHE A 77 -0.48 -3.90 11.24
N CYS A 78 -0.10 -2.63 11.40
CA CYS A 78 1.30 -2.20 11.31
C CYS A 78 2.17 -2.86 12.38
N GLN A 79 1.72 -2.89 13.63
CA GLN A 79 2.46 -3.56 14.72
C GLN A 79 2.70 -5.04 14.41
N ARG A 80 1.65 -5.76 14.00
CA ARG A 80 1.78 -7.18 13.62
C ARG A 80 2.71 -7.38 12.41
N THR A 81 2.72 -6.42 11.49
CA THR A 81 3.62 -6.45 10.33
C THR A 81 5.07 -6.26 10.75
N ASP A 82 5.33 -5.32 11.67
CA ASP A 82 6.67 -5.14 12.24
C ASP A 82 7.15 -6.41 12.96
N ASP A 83 6.28 -7.03 13.77
CA ASP A 83 6.60 -8.24 14.51
C ASP A 83 6.98 -9.40 13.56
N ALA A 84 6.22 -9.56 12.46
CA ALA A 84 6.51 -10.55 11.43
C ALA A 84 7.84 -10.29 10.71
N ILE A 85 8.17 -9.02 10.42
CA ILE A 85 9.44 -8.63 9.81
C ILE A 85 10.62 -8.93 10.76
N GLN A 86 10.46 -8.68 12.06
CA GLN A 86 11.55 -8.83 13.03
C GLN A 86 11.83 -10.27 13.45
N THR A 87 10.82 -11.13 13.44
CA THR A 87 10.94 -12.50 13.97
C THR A 87 11.77 -13.43 13.09
N ASN A 88 12.07 -13.07 11.83
CA ASN A 88 12.87 -13.88 10.87
C ASN A 88 12.41 -15.34 10.74
N LYS A 89 11.13 -15.63 11.03
CA LYS A 89 10.54 -16.98 10.98
C LYS A 89 9.82 -17.29 9.67
N HIS A 90 9.64 -16.28 8.83
CA HIS A 90 8.85 -16.38 7.61
C HIS A 90 9.76 -16.25 6.38
N ALA A 91 9.32 -16.85 5.28
CA ALA A 91 9.99 -16.70 3.99
C ALA A 91 10.05 -15.21 3.60
N ASN A 92 11.18 -14.80 3.01
CA ASN A 92 11.38 -13.42 2.58
C ASN A 92 10.33 -13.03 1.51
N ALA A 93 9.94 -13.95 0.64
CA ALA A 93 8.84 -13.74 -0.31
C ALA A 93 7.50 -13.45 0.39
N SER A 94 7.20 -14.13 1.51
CA SER A 94 5.98 -13.87 2.30
C SER A 94 6.04 -12.50 2.96
N ILE A 95 7.20 -12.11 3.52
CA ILE A 95 7.39 -10.77 4.08
C ILE A 95 7.31 -9.69 2.98
N ALA A 96 7.80 -9.97 1.78
CA ALA A 96 7.66 -9.07 0.63
C ALA A 96 6.19 -8.85 0.25
N GLN A 97 5.39 -9.91 0.19
CA GLN A 97 3.95 -9.80 -0.08
C GLN A 97 3.23 -9.04 1.04
N LEU A 98 3.59 -9.31 2.29
CA LEU A 98 3.05 -8.61 3.46
C LEU A 98 3.32 -7.11 3.39
N THR A 99 4.59 -6.71 3.19
CA THR A 99 5.01 -5.31 3.09
C THR A 99 4.37 -4.63 1.88
N ALA A 100 4.27 -5.29 0.72
CA ALA A 100 3.59 -4.75 -0.44
C ALA A 100 2.08 -4.49 -0.20
N ALA A 101 1.38 -5.45 0.42
CA ALA A 101 -0.04 -5.30 0.75
C ALA A 101 -0.27 -4.18 1.78
N ALA A 102 0.60 -4.08 2.78
CA ALA A 102 0.57 -3.01 3.77
C ALA A 102 0.83 -1.64 3.13
N THR A 103 1.89 -1.47 2.35
CA THR A 103 2.23 -0.22 1.65
C THR A 103 1.10 0.26 0.75
N ASN A 104 0.53 -0.63 -0.07
CA ASN A 104 -0.60 -0.28 -0.94
C ASN A 104 -1.83 0.14 -0.13
N THR A 105 -2.13 -0.55 0.97
CA THR A 105 -3.25 -0.18 1.85
C THR A 105 -3.03 1.20 2.47
N LEU A 106 -1.83 1.47 2.97
CA LEU A 106 -1.47 2.73 3.60
C LEU A 106 -1.44 3.89 2.61
N ASN A 107 -0.98 3.68 1.37
CA ASN A 107 -1.05 4.69 0.32
C ASN A 107 -2.50 5.07 0.01
N HIS A 108 -3.40 4.10 -0.15
CA HIS A 108 -4.81 4.39 -0.38
C HIS A 108 -5.48 5.07 0.82
N TRP A 109 -5.10 4.69 2.05
CA TRP A 109 -5.54 5.37 3.27
C TRP A 109 -5.10 6.84 3.28
N ARG A 110 -3.84 7.11 2.94
CA ARG A 110 -3.31 8.48 2.86
C ARG A 110 -4.06 9.32 1.83
N ILE A 111 -4.34 8.78 0.64
CA ILE A 111 -5.16 9.48 -0.37
C ILE A 111 -6.54 9.80 0.22
N LEU A 112 -7.20 8.84 0.87
CA LEU A 112 -8.51 9.07 1.48
C LEU A 112 -8.45 10.19 2.54
N CYS A 113 -7.42 10.20 3.40
CA CYS A 113 -7.24 11.23 4.42
C CYS A 113 -7.02 12.64 3.87
N GLU A 114 -6.38 12.77 2.71
CA GLU A 114 -6.16 14.06 2.03
C GLU A 114 -7.43 14.61 1.35
N ILE A 115 -8.40 13.75 1.04
CA ILE A 115 -9.68 14.17 0.46
C ILE A 115 -10.55 14.83 1.54
N PRO A 116 -11.08 16.05 1.30
CA PRO A 116 -12.03 16.71 2.20
C PRO A 116 -13.23 15.81 2.55
N GLU A 117 -13.69 15.86 3.81
CA GLU A 117 -14.71 14.96 4.33
C GLU A 117 -16.02 15.00 3.51
N ASP A 118 -16.44 16.19 3.10
CA ASP A 118 -17.63 16.40 2.26
C ASP A 118 -17.52 15.70 0.90
N LEU A 119 -16.32 15.67 0.31
CA LEU A 119 -16.05 15.00 -0.96
C LEU A 119 -15.78 13.50 -0.79
N ARG A 120 -15.26 13.10 0.37
CA ARG A 120 -14.94 11.71 0.68
C ARG A 120 -16.19 10.83 0.70
N GLU A 121 -17.33 11.39 1.04
CA GLU A 121 -18.61 10.69 1.05
C GLU A 121 -19.33 10.70 -0.31
N VAL A 122 -18.81 11.44 -1.29
CA VAL A 122 -19.34 11.43 -2.65
C VAL A 122 -18.81 10.22 -3.41
N ASN A 123 -19.68 9.21 -3.60
CA ASN A 123 -19.32 7.98 -4.32
C ASN A 123 -18.76 8.23 -5.73
N ALA A 124 -19.26 9.24 -6.45
CA ALA A 124 -18.72 9.59 -7.77
C ALA A 124 -17.25 10.02 -7.74
N VAL A 125 -16.75 10.49 -6.59
CA VAL A 125 -15.36 10.92 -6.38
C VAL A 125 -14.51 9.77 -5.87
N THR A 126 -14.95 9.02 -4.85
CA THR A 126 -14.08 8.10 -4.11
C THR A 126 -14.40 6.61 -4.25
N LYS A 127 -15.42 6.21 -5.01
CA LYS A 127 -15.86 4.79 -5.05
C LYS A 127 -14.71 3.84 -5.38
N GLN A 128 -13.95 4.12 -6.45
CA GLN A 128 -12.83 3.26 -6.85
C GLN A 128 -11.72 3.24 -5.79
N LEU A 129 -11.42 4.40 -5.20
CA LEU A 129 -10.39 4.52 -4.17
C LEU A 129 -10.75 3.72 -2.91
N LYS A 130 -12.01 3.83 -2.45
CA LYS A 130 -12.55 3.05 -1.32
C LYS A 130 -12.52 1.55 -1.64
N GLN A 131 -12.82 1.14 -2.88
CA GLN A 131 -12.77 -0.26 -3.30
C GLN A 131 -11.34 -0.81 -3.31
N ASN A 132 -10.39 -0.08 -3.90
CA ASN A 132 -8.98 -0.49 -3.92
C ASN A 132 -8.39 -0.58 -2.51
N TYR A 133 -8.70 0.39 -1.64
CA TYR A 133 -8.33 0.36 -0.24
C TYR A 133 -8.82 -0.94 0.44
N GLN A 134 -10.09 -1.29 0.27
CA GLN A 134 -10.64 -2.51 0.87
C GLN A 134 -10.01 -3.78 0.30
N ASN A 135 -9.77 -3.83 -1.01
CA ASN A 135 -9.11 -4.98 -1.63
C ASN A 135 -7.71 -5.22 -1.05
N HIS A 136 -6.90 -4.16 -0.95
CA HIS A 136 -5.54 -4.27 -0.38
C HIS A 136 -5.58 -4.57 1.13
N LEU A 137 -6.51 -3.96 1.87
CA LEU A 137 -6.68 -4.24 3.30
C LEU A 137 -7.06 -5.71 3.53
N ASN A 138 -7.93 -6.28 2.71
CA ASN A 138 -8.31 -7.68 2.81
C ASN A 138 -7.14 -8.61 2.48
N ALA A 139 -6.35 -8.30 1.46
CA ALA A 139 -5.12 -9.03 1.16
C ALA A 139 -4.13 -8.97 2.33
N TRP A 140 -3.93 -7.79 2.92
CA TRP A 140 -3.04 -7.62 4.07
C TRP A 140 -3.52 -8.43 5.28
N LYS A 141 -4.81 -8.37 5.61
CA LYS A 141 -5.41 -9.16 6.69
C LYS A 141 -5.24 -10.65 6.48
N HIS A 142 -5.45 -11.11 5.24
CA HIS A 142 -5.32 -12.51 4.87
C HIS A 142 -3.88 -13.00 5.08
N ILE A 143 -2.89 -12.29 4.54
CA ILE A 143 -1.48 -12.63 4.73
C ILE A 143 -1.12 -12.66 6.22
N LEU A 144 -1.52 -11.64 6.99
CA LEU A 144 -1.30 -11.60 8.44
C LEU A 144 -1.97 -12.75 9.21
N SER A 145 -3.01 -13.39 8.67
CA SER A 145 -3.66 -14.54 9.30
C SER A 145 -2.96 -15.88 9.00
N GLU A 146 -2.11 -15.91 7.97
CA GLU A 146 -1.36 -17.10 7.54
C GLU A 146 0.08 -17.13 8.08
N LEU A 147 0.56 -16.01 8.64
CA LEU A 147 1.85 -15.87 9.31
C LEU A 147 1.72 -16.18 10.80
#